data_AF-A0A1G8RI00-F1
#
_entry.id   AF-A0A1G8RI00-F1
#
_cell.length_a   1.000
_cell.length_b   1.000
_cell.length_c   1.000
_cell.angle_alpha   90.00
_cell.angle_beta   90.00
_cell.angle_gamma   90.00
#
_symmetry.space_group_name_H-M   'P 1'
#
loop_
_entity.id
_entity.type
_entity.pdbx_description
1 polymer ?
#
loop_
_entity_poly.entity_id
_entity_poly.type
_entity_poly.pdbx_seq_one_letter_code
_entity_poly.pdbx_strand_id
1 'polypeptide(L)'
;MTQKSYAQIQKQIEALQKQADKLKAEEVAGVIARIKDAIAHYGLTAEQLGYGGTRGAKTKAQKLTDSKVAAYSDGAGNSWRGRGPRPQWLKAAIAAGRSLDEFTASGSSLPAATSKVKKKNEKNAIAKKRVATTYRDEAGNKWSGFGPRPRWLKEALEAGKTLEQLAG
;
A
#
# COMPACT_ATOMS: atom_id res chain seq x y z
N MET A 1 -21.51 -29.74 55.00
CA MET A 1 -20.93 -28.96 53.88
C MET A 1 -21.68 -29.36 52.61
N THR A 2 -22.43 -28.45 52.00
CA THR A 2 -23.11 -28.71 50.72
C THR A 2 -22.07 -28.73 49.61
N GLN A 3 -21.89 -29.89 48.96
CA GLN A 3 -21.00 -30.04 47.81
C GLN A 3 -21.56 -29.29 46.60
N LYS A 4 -20.75 -28.44 45.97
CA LYS A 4 -21.13 -27.72 44.75
C LYS A 4 -21.08 -28.67 43.57
N SER A 5 -22.07 -28.61 42.68
CA SER A 5 -22.04 -29.39 41.44
C SER A 5 -20.92 -28.91 40.52
N TYR A 6 -20.40 -29.81 39.68
CA TYR A 6 -19.36 -29.48 38.70
C TYR A 6 -19.76 -28.30 37.81
N ALA A 7 -21.01 -28.25 37.34
CA ALA A 7 -21.53 -27.15 36.53
C ALA A 7 -21.57 -25.80 37.29
N GLN A 8 -21.85 -25.82 38.59
CA GLN A 8 -21.77 -24.60 39.42
C GLN A 8 -20.33 -24.14 39.63
N ILE A 9 -19.40 -25.07 39.82
CA ILE A 9 -17.97 -24.75 39.95
C ILE A 9 -17.45 -24.12 38.65
N GLN A 10 -17.79 -24.70 37.50
CA GLN A 10 -17.48 -24.18 36.16
C GLN A 10 -17.99 -22.74 35.96
N LYS A 11 -19.29 -22.48 36.23
CA LYS A 11 -19.86 -21.13 36.14
C LYS A 11 -19.16 -20.14 37.07
N GLN A 12 -18.77 -20.57 38.27
CA GLN A 12 -18.06 -19.72 39.22
C GLN A 12 -16.65 -19.40 38.73
N ILE A 13 -15.95 -20.35 38.10
CA ILE A 13 -14.63 -20.12 37.50
C ILE A 13 -14.71 -19.08 36.38
N GLU A 14 -15.68 -19.21 35.46
CA GLU A 14 -15.86 -18.23 34.37
C GLU A 14 -16.17 -16.83 34.90
N ALA A 15 -17.02 -16.75 35.93
CA ALA A 15 -17.35 -15.47 36.57
C ALA A 15 -16.11 -14.83 37.21
N LEU A 16 -15.30 -15.62 37.92
CA LEU A 16 -14.06 -15.15 38.53
C LEU A 16 -13.01 -14.76 37.49
N GLN A 17 -12.91 -15.48 36.38
CA GLN A 17 -12.03 -15.11 35.26
C GLN A 17 -12.43 -13.77 34.66
N LYS A 18 -13.72 -13.57 34.36
CA LYS A 18 -14.23 -12.28 33.87
C LYS A 18 -13.94 -11.12 34.84
N GLN A 19 -14.07 -11.36 36.13
CA GLN A 19 -13.73 -10.36 37.16
C GLN A 19 -12.23 -10.06 37.16
N ALA A 20 -11.38 -11.08 37.05
CA ALA A 20 -9.93 -10.92 36.99
C ALA A 20 -9.49 -10.15 35.74
N ASP A 21 -10.07 -10.44 34.58
CA ASP A 21 -9.76 -9.72 33.34
C ASP A 21 -10.21 -8.25 33.40
N LYS A 22 -11.36 -7.98 34.01
CA LYS A 22 -11.83 -6.61 34.25
C LYS A 22 -10.85 -5.83 35.13
N LEU A 23 -10.44 -6.41 36.26
CA LEU A 23 -9.47 -5.77 37.16
C LEU A 23 -8.14 -5.53 36.45
N LYS A 24 -7.62 -6.51 35.70
CA LYS A 24 -6.42 -6.33 34.88
C LYS A 24 -6.55 -5.18 33.90
N ALA A 25 -7.68 -5.04 33.21
CA ALA A 25 -7.89 -3.96 32.26
C ALA A 25 -7.85 -2.58 32.92
N GLU A 26 -8.45 -2.45 34.11
CA GLU A 26 -8.45 -1.22 34.91
C GLU A 26 -7.04 -0.87 35.41
N GLU A 27 -6.29 -1.85 35.93
CA GLU A 27 -4.90 -1.66 36.35
C GLU A 27 -3.99 -1.27 35.18
N VAL A 28 -4.13 -1.96 34.04
CA VAL A 28 -3.38 -1.68 32.82
C VAL A 28 -3.68 -0.28 32.30
N ALA A 29 -4.94 0.18 32.35
CA ALA A 29 -5.28 1.55 31.95
C ALA A 29 -4.55 2.60 32.79
N GLY A 30 -4.48 2.40 34.12
CA GLY A 30 -3.74 3.28 35.02
C GLY A 30 -2.22 3.25 34.80
N VAL A 31 -1.66 2.09 34.47
CA VAL A 31 -0.24 1.96 34.09
C VAL A 31 0.04 2.66 32.77
N ILE A 32 -0.82 2.48 31.76
CA ILE A 32 -0.69 3.14 30.45
C ILE A 32 -0.72 4.67 30.60
N ALA A 33 -1.62 5.20 31.44
CA ALA A 33 -1.68 6.64 31.69
C ALA A 33 -0.36 7.18 32.26
N ARG A 34 0.22 6.49 33.25
CA ARG A 34 1.53 6.85 33.83
C ARG A 34 2.67 6.75 32.82
N ILE A 35 2.68 5.71 31.98
CA ILE A 35 3.70 5.55 30.93
C ILE A 35 3.55 6.67 29.88
N LYS A 36 2.33 7.05 29.49
CA LYS A 36 2.10 8.15 28.55
C LYS A 36 2.59 9.49 29.11
N ASP A 37 2.34 9.76 30.38
CA ASP A 37 2.86 10.96 31.05
C ASP A 37 4.39 10.97 31.05
N ALA A 38 5.03 9.85 31.41
CA ALA A 38 6.48 9.71 31.36
C ALA A 38 7.05 9.87 29.93
N ILE A 39 6.38 9.33 28.91
CA ILE A 39 6.75 9.54 27.50
C ILE A 39 6.69 11.03 27.15
N ALA A 40 5.62 11.72 27.53
CA ALA A 40 5.44 13.14 27.23
C ALA A 40 6.44 14.03 27.97
N HIS A 41 6.71 13.74 29.24
CA HIS A 41 7.58 14.56 30.08
C HIS A 41 9.07 14.40 29.72
N TYR A 42 9.51 13.16 29.43
CA TYR A 42 10.92 12.86 29.16
C TYR A 42 11.23 12.66 27.67
N GLY A 43 10.24 12.78 26.79
CA GLY A 43 10.43 12.57 25.35
C GLY A 43 10.87 11.15 24.98
N LEU A 44 10.42 10.14 25.75
CA LEU A 44 10.87 8.76 25.56
C LEU A 44 10.41 8.22 24.19
N THR A 45 11.36 7.73 23.40
CA THR A 45 11.03 7.09 22.12
C THR A 45 10.84 5.58 22.28
N ALA A 46 10.11 4.96 21.35
CA ALA A 46 9.92 3.51 21.31
C ALA A 46 11.26 2.76 21.25
N GLU A 47 12.29 3.34 20.63
CA GLU A 47 13.65 2.78 20.57
C GLU A 47 14.31 2.74 21.95
N GLN A 48 14.17 3.80 22.74
CA GLN A 48 14.71 3.85 24.11
C GLN A 48 13.98 2.91 25.08
N LEU A 49 12.70 2.65 24.82
CA LEU A 49 11.92 1.65 25.55
C LEU A 49 12.17 0.20 25.07
N GLY A 50 13.11 0.00 24.13
CA GLY A 50 13.45 -1.32 23.60
C GLY A 50 12.44 -1.89 22.60
N TYR A 51 11.46 -1.10 22.16
CA TYR A 51 10.48 -1.46 21.12
C TYR A 51 10.93 -1.09 19.69
N GLY A 52 12.07 -0.40 19.55
CA GLY A 52 12.67 -0.06 18.27
C GLY A 52 13.85 -0.96 17.93
N GLY A 53 13.60 -2.18 17.45
CA GLY A 53 14.70 -3.06 17.04
C GLY A 53 14.30 -4.47 16.57
N THR A 54 14.18 -4.62 15.25
CA THR A 54 14.36 -5.85 14.43
C THR A 54 13.92 -7.20 15.02
N ARG A 55 12.61 -7.41 15.17
CA ARG A 55 12.05 -8.76 15.01
C ARG A 55 10.92 -8.66 14.00
N GLY A 56 11.10 -9.33 12.87
CA GLY A 56 10.27 -9.22 11.69
C GLY A 56 8.79 -9.17 12.01
N ALA A 57 8.21 -7.98 11.96
CA ALA A 57 6.78 -7.78 11.93
C ALA A 57 6.53 -6.76 10.83
N LYS A 58 5.94 -7.27 9.74
CA LYS A 58 5.13 -6.47 8.83
C LYS A 58 3.91 -5.96 9.60
N THR A 59 4.10 -5.11 10.59
CA THR A 59 3.06 -4.15 10.92
C THR A 59 3.09 -3.16 9.77
N LYS A 60 1.93 -2.98 9.14
CA LYS A 60 1.71 -1.89 8.21
C LYS A 60 2.06 -0.62 8.98
N ALA A 61 3.30 -0.17 8.86
CA ALA A 61 3.59 1.23 9.01
C ALA A 61 2.57 1.89 8.08
N GLN A 62 1.63 2.63 8.65
CA GLN A 62 1.14 3.82 7.99
C GLN A 62 2.39 4.64 7.77
N LYS A 63 3.09 4.31 6.68
CA LYS A 63 3.84 5.26 5.92
C LYS A 63 2.82 6.37 5.78
N LEU A 64 3.03 7.45 6.51
CA LEU A 64 2.77 8.78 6.00
C LEU A 64 3.48 8.77 4.64
N THR A 65 2.79 8.23 3.64
CA THR A 65 3.13 8.44 2.27
C THR A 65 2.89 9.91 2.17
N ASP A 66 3.98 10.66 2.30
CA ASP A 66 4.34 11.69 1.35
C ASP A 66 3.31 11.63 0.21
N SER A 67 2.30 12.48 0.37
CA SER A 67 1.06 12.40 -0.37
C SER A 67 1.46 12.63 -1.81
N LYS A 68 1.73 11.54 -2.51
CA LYS A 68 2.12 11.58 -3.91
C LYS A 68 0.93 12.22 -4.60
N VAL A 69 1.10 13.50 -4.90
CA VAL A 69 0.03 14.46 -5.19
C VAL A 69 -1.03 13.80 -6.05
N ALA A 70 -2.28 13.85 -5.61
CA ALA A 70 -3.41 13.51 -6.47
C ALA A 70 -3.29 14.42 -7.70
N ALA A 71 -2.82 13.87 -8.82
CA ALA A 71 -2.57 14.65 -10.01
C ALA A 71 -3.85 15.31 -10.51
N TYR A 72 -5.01 14.70 -10.25
CA TYR A 72 -6.33 15.22 -10.55
C TYR A 72 -7.32 14.98 -9.38
N SER A 73 -8.18 15.94 -9.05
CA SER A 73 -9.20 15.90 -7.99
C SER A 73 -10.41 16.73 -8.40
N ASP A 74 -11.64 16.26 -8.10
CA ASP A 74 -12.88 17.00 -8.39
C ASP A 74 -13.44 17.80 -7.20
N GLY A 75 -12.73 17.81 -6.06
CA GLY A 75 -13.18 18.48 -4.83
C GLY A 75 -14.34 17.79 -4.11
N ALA A 76 -15.00 16.81 -4.75
CA ALA A 76 -16.09 16.01 -4.17
C ALA A 76 -15.56 14.72 -3.51
N GLY A 77 -14.24 14.68 -3.22
CA GLY A 77 -13.55 13.53 -2.65
C GLY A 77 -13.05 12.52 -3.68
N ASN A 78 -13.32 12.72 -4.98
CA ASN A 78 -12.77 11.86 -6.02
C ASN A 78 -11.41 12.39 -6.47
N SER A 79 -10.41 11.51 -6.44
CA SER A 79 -9.06 11.84 -6.92
C SER A 79 -8.49 10.75 -7.81
N TRP A 80 -7.75 11.16 -8.82
CA TRP A 80 -7.08 10.26 -9.76
C TRP A 80 -5.61 10.62 -9.87
N ARG A 81 -4.75 9.62 -9.65
CA ARG A 81 -3.29 9.81 -9.60
C ARG A 81 -2.65 9.88 -10.99
N GLY A 82 -3.43 9.98 -12.07
CA GLY A 82 -2.94 10.02 -13.45
C GLY A 82 -2.40 8.69 -14.01
N ARG A 83 -2.54 7.58 -13.27
CA ARG A 83 -2.10 6.24 -13.71
C ARG A 83 -3.31 5.35 -14.00
N GLY A 84 -3.26 4.60 -15.10
CA GLY A 84 -4.29 3.62 -15.48
C GLY A 84 -5.46 4.24 -16.26
N PRO A 85 -6.60 3.55 -16.40
CA PRO A 85 -7.76 4.08 -17.08
C PRO A 85 -8.39 5.24 -16.31
N ARG A 86 -8.86 6.27 -17.03
CA ARG A 86 -9.53 7.42 -16.42
C ARG A 86 -10.84 6.98 -15.73
N PRO A 87 -11.12 7.45 -14.50
CA PRO A 87 -12.37 7.14 -13.81
C PRO A 87 -13.57 7.82 -14.47
N GLN A 88 -14.78 7.33 -14.19
CA GLN A 88 -16.02 7.82 -14.82
C GLN A 88 -16.27 9.31 -14.57
N TRP A 89 -16.05 9.80 -13.36
CA TRP A 89 -16.25 11.22 -13.01
C TRP A 89 -15.40 12.15 -13.89
N LEU A 90 -14.16 11.78 -14.17
CA LEU A 90 -13.25 12.58 -15.00
C LEU A 90 -13.64 12.53 -16.47
N LYS A 91 -14.15 11.39 -16.96
CA LYS A 91 -14.69 11.27 -18.33
C LYS A 91 -15.96 12.09 -18.50
N ALA A 92 -16.87 12.02 -17.53
CA ALA A 92 -18.11 12.79 -17.53
C ALA A 92 -17.82 14.30 -17.48
N ALA A 93 -16.85 14.74 -16.68
CA ALA A 93 -16.43 16.13 -16.64
C ALA A 93 -15.86 16.62 -17.98
N ILE A 94 -15.03 15.80 -18.65
CA ILE A 94 -14.52 16.12 -19.99
C ILE A 94 -15.65 16.15 -21.03
N ALA A 95 -16.59 15.21 -20.95
CA ALA A 95 -17.77 15.19 -21.82
C ALA A 95 -18.70 16.40 -21.59
N ALA A 96 -18.76 16.91 -20.36
CA ALA A 96 -19.45 18.14 -20.00
C ALA A 96 -18.69 19.43 -20.40
N GLY A 97 -17.57 19.30 -21.12
CA GLY A 97 -16.79 20.43 -21.64
C GLY A 97 -15.72 20.98 -20.70
N ARG A 98 -15.47 20.35 -19.55
CA ARG A 98 -14.40 20.76 -18.63
C ARG A 98 -13.05 20.22 -19.07
N SER A 99 -11.99 20.98 -18.83
CA SER A 99 -10.66 20.56 -19.23
C SER A 99 -10.00 19.70 -18.15
N LEU A 100 -9.12 18.78 -18.57
CA LEU A 100 -8.38 17.92 -17.63
C LEU A 100 -7.47 18.74 -16.69
N ASP A 101 -7.03 19.91 -17.14
CA ASP A 101 -6.12 20.82 -16.42
C ASP A 101 -6.80 21.43 -15.17
N GLU A 102 -8.10 21.73 -15.25
CA GLU A 102 -8.91 22.25 -14.14
C GLU A 102 -8.99 21.29 -12.96
N PHE A 103 -8.85 19.99 -13.20
CA PHE A 103 -8.88 18.99 -12.15
C PHE A 103 -7.51 18.81 -11.50
N THR A 104 -6.43 19.41 -12.01
CA THR A 104 -5.13 19.28 -11.35
C THR A 104 -5.16 19.96 -9.97
N ALA A 105 -4.36 19.48 -9.02
CA ALA A 105 -4.31 20.02 -7.65
C ALA A 105 -3.84 21.51 -7.57
N SER A 106 -3.72 22.20 -8.70
CA SER A 106 -3.49 23.63 -8.84
C SER A 106 -4.73 24.36 -9.39
N GLY A 107 -5.93 23.94 -8.97
CA GLY A 107 -7.22 24.48 -9.44
C GLY A 107 -7.85 25.52 -8.52
N SER A 108 -7.09 26.47 -7.96
CA SER A 108 -7.67 27.67 -7.36
C SER A 108 -7.31 28.92 -8.17
N SER A 109 -8.34 29.47 -8.79
CA SER A 109 -8.53 30.82 -9.35
C SER A 109 -8.11 31.15 -10.80
N LEU A 110 -9.17 31.20 -11.64
CA LEU A 110 -9.51 32.19 -12.68
C LEU A 110 -8.75 32.24 -14.05
N PRO A 111 -9.44 32.65 -15.15
CA PRO A 111 -9.04 32.40 -16.53
C PRO A 111 -8.30 33.59 -17.16
N ALA A 112 -7.22 33.35 -17.91
CA ALA A 112 -6.71 34.27 -18.93
C ALA A 112 -5.72 33.56 -19.85
N ALA A 113 -5.76 33.96 -21.12
CA ALA A 113 -5.13 33.32 -22.25
C ALA A 113 -3.60 33.49 -22.31
N THR A 114 -3.04 32.74 -23.27
CA THR A 114 -1.79 32.97 -24.02
C THR A 114 -0.50 32.28 -23.56
N SER A 115 -0.05 31.39 -24.45
CA SER A 115 1.31 31.35 -25.02
C SER A 115 2.46 30.74 -24.22
N LYS A 116 2.93 29.61 -24.77
CA LYS A 116 4.35 29.25 -24.99
C LYS A 116 5.32 29.54 -23.83
N VAL A 117 5.83 28.50 -23.17
CA VAL A 117 7.28 28.32 -23.01
C VAL A 117 7.64 26.83 -23.01
N LYS A 118 8.36 26.49 -24.07
CA LYS A 118 9.26 25.34 -24.24
C LYS A 118 10.40 25.48 -23.23
N LYS A 119 10.58 24.55 -22.29
CA LYS A 119 11.89 24.33 -21.65
C LYS A 119 12.14 22.86 -21.38
N LYS A 120 12.70 22.26 -22.44
CA LYS A 120 13.69 21.19 -22.44
C LYS A 120 14.50 21.18 -21.14
N ASN A 121 14.36 20.13 -20.34
CA ASN A 121 15.40 19.71 -19.39
C ASN A 121 15.82 18.29 -19.76
N GLU A 122 16.64 18.24 -20.80
CA GLU A 122 17.43 17.09 -21.21
C GLU A 122 18.51 16.92 -20.13
N LYS A 123 18.30 16.00 -19.19
CA LYS A 123 19.31 15.42 -18.29
C LYS A 123 18.68 14.34 -17.41
N ASN A 124 18.54 13.15 -17.98
CA ASN A 124 19.00 11.86 -17.42
C ASN A 124 18.44 10.72 -18.28
N ALA A 125 18.86 10.68 -19.55
CA ALA A 125 18.58 9.60 -20.47
C ALA A 125 19.77 8.64 -20.53
N ILE A 126 20.10 7.98 -19.41
CA ILE A 126 20.87 6.72 -19.45
C ILE A 126 20.20 5.72 -18.50
N ALA A 127 19.19 5.02 -19.02
CA ALA A 127 18.72 3.77 -18.43
C ALA A 127 18.27 2.82 -19.55
N LYS A 128 19.29 2.27 -20.23
CA LYS A 128 19.31 0.97 -20.90
C LYS A 128 18.03 0.58 -21.65
N LYS A 129 17.99 0.93 -22.94
CA LYS A 129 17.25 0.16 -23.95
C LYS A 129 17.84 -1.26 -23.99
N ARG A 130 17.44 -2.14 -23.07
CA ARG A 130 17.61 -3.58 -23.25
C ARG A 130 16.47 -3.99 -24.15
N VAL A 131 16.77 -4.38 -25.38
CA VAL A 131 15.79 -5.02 -26.27
C VAL A 131 15.17 -6.15 -25.44
N ALA A 132 13.87 -6.05 -25.15
CA ALA A 132 13.19 -7.07 -24.37
C ALA A 132 13.08 -8.31 -25.25
N THR A 133 14.05 -9.23 -25.13
CA THR A 133 13.99 -10.55 -25.76
C THR A 133 12.67 -11.19 -25.34
N THR A 134 11.73 -11.27 -26.29
CA THR A 134 10.41 -11.81 -26.01
C THR A 134 10.43 -13.26 -26.44
N TYR A 135 10.30 -14.17 -25.49
CA TYR A 135 10.23 -15.59 -25.78
C TYR A 135 8.85 -15.94 -26.30
N ARG A 136 8.74 -16.70 -27.38
CA ARG A 136 7.48 -17.21 -27.94
C ARG A 136 7.59 -18.70 -28.26
N ASP A 137 6.48 -19.44 -28.18
CA ASP A 137 6.40 -20.81 -28.69
C ASP A 137 5.55 -20.90 -29.97
N GLU A 138 5.50 -22.10 -30.55
CA GLU A 138 4.67 -22.44 -31.73
C GLU A 138 3.17 -22.42 -31.43
N ALA A 139 2.78 -22.50 -30.14
CA ALA A 139 1.40 -22.40 -29.68
C ALA A 139 0.94 -20.95 -29.45
N GLY A 140 1.79 -19.94 -29.75
CA GLY A 140 1.46 -18.52 -29.63
C GLY A 140 1.60 -17.95 -28.22
N ASN A 141 2.10 -18.71 -27.25
CA ASN A 141 2.40 -18.25 -25.91
C ASN A 141 3.64 -17.35 -25.91
N LYS A 142 3.63 -16.30 -25.08
CA LYS A 142 4.70 -15.29 -25.04
C LYS A 142 5.14 -14.98 -23.62
N TRP A 143 6.45 -14.85 -23.39
CA TRP A 143 7.05 -14.50 -22.10
C TRP A 143 8.19 -13.50 -22.29
N SER A 144 8.17 -12.40 -21.54
CA SER A 144 9.10 -11.28 -21.74
C SER A 144 10.38 -11.36 -20.91
N GLY A 145 10.75 -12.55 -20.40
CA GLY A 145 11.93 -12.73 -19.55
C GLY A 145 11.81 -12.21 -18.11
N PHE A 146 10.71 -11.52 -17.79
CA PHE A 146 10.46 -10.94 -16.47
C PHE A 146 9.41 -11.75 -15.71
N GLY A 147 9.72 -12.10 -14.46
CA GLY A 147 8.81 -12.83 -13.57
C GLY A 147 8.97 -14.36 -13.64
N PRO A 148 8.10 -15.11 -12.94
CA PRO A 148 8.20 -16.56 -12.85
C PRO A 148 8.04 -17.22 -14.23
N ARG A 149 8.91 -18.19 -14.53
CA ARG A 149 8.89 -18.93 -15.80
C ARG A 149 7.57 -19.70 -15.96
N PRO A 150 6.81 -19.45 -17.04
CA PRO A 150 5.52 -20.12 -17.29
C PRO A 150 5.73 -21.61 -17.62
N ARG A 151 4.66 -22.42 -17.51
CA ARG A 151 4.73 -23.88 -17.72
C ARG A 151 5.22 -24.26 -19.11
N TRP A 152 4.65 -23.66 -20.15
CA TRP A 152 5.03 -23.90 -21.54
C TRP A 152 6.53 -23.68 -21.80
N LEU A 153 7.15 -22.69 -21.12
CA LEU A 153 8.57 -22.42 -21.26
C LEU A 153 9.43 -23.48 -20.55
N LYS A 154 8.95 -24.04 -19.43
CA LYS A 154 9.62 -25.16 -18.75
C LYS A 154 9.51 -26.43 -19.59
N GLU A 155 8.35 -26.69 -20.17
CA GLU A 155 8.13 -27.84 -21.07
C GLU A 155 8.97 -27.72 -22.34
N ALA A 156 9.12 -26.52 -22.90
CA ALA A 156 10.03 -26.28 -24.03
C ALA A 156 11.49 -26.57 -23.66
N LEU A 157 11.94 -26.16 -22.46
CA LEU A 157 13.30 -26.47 -21.98
C LEU A 157 13.50 -27.97 -21.72
N GLU A 158 12.51 -28.66 -21.17
CA GLU A 158 12.52 -30.12 -20.97
C GLU A 158 12.48 -30.89 -22.30
N ALA A 159 11.78 -30.36 -23.30
CA ALA A 159 11.75 -30.89 -24.67
C ALA A 159 13.05 -30.63 -25.46
N GLY A 160 14.08 -30.06 -24.81
CA GLY A 160 15.38 -29.79 -25.41
C GLY A 160 15.46 -28.51 -26.25
N LYS A 161 14.40 -27.67 -26.28
CA LYS A 161 14.44 -26.37 -26.96
C LYS A 161 15.16 -25.35 -26.07
N THR A 162 16.16 -24.67 -26.62
CA THR A 162 16.94 -23.69 -25.85
C THR A 162 16.20 -22.37 -25.75
N LEU A 163 16.44 -21.63 -24.66
CA LEU A 163 15.84 -20.32 -24.42
C LEU A 163 16.12 -19.34 -25.59
N GLU A 164 17.25 -19.50 -26.30
CA GLU A 164 17.60 -18.72 -27.48
C GLU A 164 16.75 -19.05 -28.72
N GLN A 165 16.29 -20.30 -28.89
CA GLN A 165 15.38 -20.65 -30.00
C GLN A 165 13.99 -20.04 -29.81
N LEU A 166 13.58 -19.82 -28.57
CA LEU A 166 12.29 -19.22 -28.26
C LEU A 166 12.34 -17.69 -28.31
N ALA A 167 13.53 -17.08 -28.30
CA ALA A 167 13.71 -15.63 -28.32
C ALA A 167 13.34 -15.02 -29.69
N GLY A 168 12.45 -14.03 -29.71
CA GLY A 168 12.10 -13.23 -30.90
C GLY A 168 11.36 -11.93 -30.59
#